data_AF-A0A922VJ91-F1
#
_entry.id   AF-A0A922VJ91-F1
#
_cell.length_a   1.000
_cell.length_b   1.000
_cell.length_c   1.000
_cell.angle_alpha   90.00
_cell.angle_beta   90.00
_cell.angle_gamma   90.00
#
_symmetry.space_group_name_H-M   'P 1'
#
loop_
_entity.id
_entity.type
_entity.pdbx_description
1 polymer ?
#
loop_
_entity_poly.entity_id
_entity_poly.type
_entity_poly.pdbx_seq_one_letter_code
_entity_poly.pdbx_strand_id
1 'polypeptide(L)'
;MSEVIYARVPSELKAAADEYARENDRTTASALAVLIDRGLRTTSTIRDLERRVVDLEGELAAARARAGEHEATIVVLLEKQKTLESAYQALADRMGKGLGRCPACEGPVTGQDLLVSGRCPNAACQKGLASLLVSQPKGLDERELLLLIGALGLVLGIALMQTKNE
;
A
#
# COMPACT_ATOMS: atom_id res chain seq x y z
N MET A 1 56.29 -27.97 7.68
CA MET A 1 56.07 -28.85 8.85
C MET A 1 55.14 -29.97 8.38
N SER A 2 55.51 -31.23 8.54
CA SER A 2 54.69 -32.38 8.11
C SER A 2 54.08 -33.07 9.32
N GLU A 3 52.76 -33.23 9.33
CA GLU A 3 52.02 -33.95 10.38
C GLU A 3 51.49 -35.28 9.83
N VAL A 4 51.46 -36.32 10.68
CA VAL A 4 51.06 -37.68 10.29
C VAL A 4 49.73 -38.03 10.95
N ILE A 5 48.77 -38.44 10.12
CA ILE A 5 47.44 -38.89 10.57
C ILE A 5 47.33 -40.40 10.40
N TYR A 6 46.98 -41.11 11.47
CA TYR A 6 46.66 -42.53 11.43
C TYR A 6 45.14 -42.73 11.48
N ALA A 7 44.57 -43.43 10.51
CA ALA A 7 43.15 -43.73 10.45
C ALA A 7 42.92 -45.18 10.00
N ARG A 8 41.91 -45.83 10.59
CA ARG A 8 41.37 -47.09 10.06
C ARG A 8 40.30 -46.74 9.03
N VAL A 9 40.45 -47.25 7.82
CA VAL A 9 39.52 -47.02 6.71
C VAL A 9 38.88 -48.33 6.27
N PRO A 10 37.62 -48.31 5.80
CA PRO A 10 36.99 -49.46 5.16
C PRO A 10 37.82 -49.96 3.97
N SER A 11 37.77 -51.27 3.71
CA SER A 11 38.50 -51.89 2.59
C SER A 11 38.11 -51.30 1.24
N GLU A 12 36.84 -50.93 1.06
CA GLU A 12 36.32 -50.28 -0.15
C GLU A 12 36.98 -48.91 -0.39
N LEU A 13 37.13 -48.10 0.67
CA LEU A 13 37.76 -46.79 0.57
C LEU A 13 39.25 -46.91 0.21
N LYS A 14 39.93 -47.90 0.79
CA LYS A 14 41.32 -48.21 0.44
C LYS A 14 41.43 -48.63 -1.02
N ALA A 15 40.57 -49.54 -1.49
CA ALA A 15 40.58 -50.00 -2.87
C ALA A 15 40.35 -48.85 -3.87
N ALA A 16 39.41 -47.94 -3.57
CA ALA A 16 39.17 -46.76 -4.40
C ALA A 16 40.35 -45.78 -4.40
N ALA A 17 41.02 -45.58 -3.26
CA ALA A 17 42.20 -44.72 -3.18
C ALA A 17 43.42 -45.32 -3.91
N ASP A 18 43.62 -46.64 -3.80
CA ASP A 18 44.66 -47.38 -4.52
C ASP A 18 44.44 -47.32 -6.04
N GLU A 19 43.19 -47.45 -6.49
CA GLU A 19 42.82 -47.33 -7.90
C GLU A 19 43.07 -45.93 -8.44
N TYR A 20 42.62 -44.89 -7.73
CA TYR A 20 42.89 -43.50 -8.10
C TYR A 20 44.39 -43.19 -8.12
N ALA A 21 45.16 -43.75 -7.17
CA ALA A 21 46.61 -43.60 -7.12
C ALA A 21 47.29 -44.22 -8.36
N ARG A 22 46.83 -45.41 -8.78
CA ARG A 22 47.30 -46.12 -9.97
C ARG A 22 47.00 -45.36 -11.27
N GLU A 23 45.81 -44.79 -11.39
CA GLU A 23 45.40 -44.02 -12.58
C GLU A 23 46.14 -42.69 -12.73
N ASN A 24 46.71 -42.16 -11.64
CA ASN A 24 47.32 -40.83 -11.60
C ASN A 24 48.82 -40.85 -11.29
N ASP A 25 49.48 -42.02 -11.40
CA ASP A 25 50.92 -42.24 -11.14
C ASP A 25 51.40 -41.70 -9.79
N ARG A 26 50.63 -41.96 -8.73
CA ARG A 26 50.86 -41.44 -7.38
C ARG A 26 50.91 -42.55 -6.33
N THR A 27 51.47 -42.24 -5.16
CA THR A 27 51.36 -43.14 -3.99
C THR A 27 49.97 -43.02 -3.39
N THR A 28 49.43 -44.10 -2.81
CA THR A 28 48.12 -44.11 -2.14
C THR A 28 47.99 -42.99 -1.10
N ALA A 29 49.06 -42.71 -0.34
CA ALA A 29 49.06 -41.64 0.64
C ALA A 29 48.89 -40.25 0.00
N SER A 30 49.60 -39.98 -1.10
CA SER A 30 49.49 -38.70 -1.81
C SER A 30 48.14 -38.54 -2.53
N ALA A 31 47.61 -39.63 -3.08
CA ALA A 31 46.28 -39.72 -3.67
C ALA A 31 45.19 -39.41 -2.63
N LEU A 32 45.25 -40.06 -1.46
CA LEU A 32 44.31 -39.85 -0.37
C LEU A 32 44.35 -38.40 0.14
N ALA A 33 45.54 -37.80 0.27
CA ALA A 33 45.66 -36.40 0.66
C ALA A 33 44.98 -35.44 -0.33
N VAL A 34 45.12 -35.68 -1.65
CA VAL A 34 44.45 -34.89 -2.68
C VAL A 34 42.93 -35.06 -2.64
N LEU A 35 42.44 -36.28 -2.48
CA LEU A 35 41.01 -36.56 -2.39
C LEU A 35 40.39 -35.93 -1.14
N ILE A 36 41.09 -35.97 0.00
CA ILE A 36 40.67 -35.30 1.23
C ILE A 36 40.66 -33.78 1.05
N ASP A 37 41.73 -33.16 0.53
CA ASP A 37 41.76 -31.71 0.28
C ASP A 37 40.64 -31.28 -0.66
N ARG A 38 40.42 -32.03 -1.75
CA ARG A 38 39.34 -31.75 -2.70
C ARG A 38 37.95 -31.94 -2.09
N GLY A 39 37.76 -32.99 -1.29
CA GLY A 39 36.49 -33.23 -0.58
C GLY A 39 36.20 -32.15 0.47
N LEU A 40 37.20 -31.73 1.24
CA LEU A 40 37.10 -30.66 2.23
C LEU A 40 36.78 -29.32 1.56
N ARG A 41 37.45 -28.99 0.44
CA ARG A 41 37.11 -27.80 -0.36
C ARG A 41 35.68 -27.87 -0.89
N THR A 42 35.29 -28.99 -1.50
CA THR A 42 33.95 -29.16 -2.09
C THR A 42 32.86 -29.02 -1.02
N THR A 43 33.02 -29.69 0.13
CA THR A 43 32.07 -29.57 1.25
C THR A 43 32.01 -28.16 1.84
N SER A 44 33.14 -27.46 1.95
CA SER A 44 33.14 -26.05 2.38
C SER A 44 32.40 -25.16 1.39
N THR A 45 32.62 -25.33 0.08
CA THR A 45 31.93 -24.55 -0.96
C THR A 45 30.43 -24.83 -1.01
N ILE A 46 30.01 -26.08 -0.78
CA ILE A 46 28.59 -26.44 -0.72
C ILE A 46 27.93 -25.74 0.47
N ARG A 47 28.54 -25.78 1.66
CA ARG A 47 28.02 -25.09 2.85
C ARG A 47 27.96 -23.57 2.65
N ASP A 48 28.93 -22.98 1.96
CA ASP A 48 28.90 -21.56 1.62
C ASP A 48 27.75 -21.24 0.67
N LEU A 49 27.52 -22.10 -0.32
CA LEU A 49 26.43 -21.94 -1.28
C LEU A 49 25.06 -22.09 -0.60
N GLU A 50 24.90 -23.09 0.28
CA GLU A 50 23.69 -23.30 1.10
C GLU A 50 23.38 -22.07 1.95
N ARG A 51 24.39 -21.49 2.62
CA ARG A 51 24.23 -20.25 3.38
C ARG A 51 23.75 -19.10 2.50
N ARG A 52 24.38 -18.91 1.34
CA ARG A 52 23.98 -17.87 0.38
C ARG A 52 22.57 -18.06 -0.15
N VAL A 53 22.13 -19.30 -0.38
CA VAL A 53 20.75 -19.59 -0.81
C VAL A 53 19.77 -19.17 0.28
N VAL A 54 20.02 -19.52 1.54
CA VAL A 54 19.18 -19.13 2.67
C VAL A 54 19.12 -17.60 2.82
N ASP A 55 20.26 -16.91 2.69
CA ASP A 55 20.32 -15.45 2.75
C ASP A 55 19.50 -14.81 1.62
N LEU A 56 19.66 -15.30 0.38
CA LEU A 56 18.91 -14.80 -0.78
C LEU A 56 17.41 -15.06 -0.68
N GLU A 57 17.01 -16.21 -0.13
CA GLU A 57 15.60 -16.51 0.14
C GLU A 57 15.01 -15.54 1.18
N GLY A 58 15.79 -15.21 2.22
CA GLY A 58 15.44 -14.20 3.22
C GLY A 58 15.28 -12.80 2.61
N GLU A 59 16.24 -12.38 1.78
CA GLU A 59 16.19 -11.11 1.07
C GLU A 59 14.99 -11.03 0.12
N LEU A 60 14.71 -12.11 -0.62
CA LEU A 60 13.57 -12.20 -1.53
C LEU A 60 12.24 -12.12 -0.77
N ALA A 61 12.12 -12.80 0.38
CA ALA A 61 10.95 -12.71 1.23
C ALA A 61 10.74 -11.28 1.75
N ALA A 62 11.80 -10.63 2.23
CA ALA A 62 11.74 -9.24 2.68
C ALA A 62 11.40 -8.26 1.55
N ALA A 63 11.94 -8.48 0.35
CA ALA A 63 11.63 -7.66 -0.82
C ALA A 63 10.16 -7.80 -1.24
N ARG A 64 9.61 -9.03 -1.22
CA ARG A 64 8.18 -9.28 -1.49
C ARG A 64 7.28 -8.63 -0.45
N ALA A 65 7.64 -8.67 0.82
CA ALA A 65 6.88 -7.98 1.87
C ALA A 65 6.82 -6.46 1.62
N ARG A 66 7.97 -5.83 1.34
CA ARG A 66 8.04 -4.39 0.98
C ARG A 66 7.24 -4.06 -0.28
N ALA A 67 7.31 -4.92 -1.31
CA ALA A 67 6.53 -4.74 -2.53
C ALA A 67 5.02 -4.78 -2.24
N GLY A 68 4.56 -5.74 -1.42
CA GLY A 68 3.16 -5.83 -1.01
C GLY A 68 2.68 -4.59 -0.24
N GLU A 69 3.51 -4.02 0.64
CA GLU A 69 3.19 -2.78 1.36
C GLU A 69 3.05 -1.57 0.41
N HIS A 70 3.93 -1.46 -0.57
CA HIS A 70 3.86 -0.40 -1.58
C HIS A 70 2.66 -0.55 -2.50
N GLU A 71 2.34 -1.77 -2.94
CA GLU A 71 1.14 -2.05 -3.74
C GLU A 71 -0.14 -1.67 -2.99
N ALA A 72 -0.26 -2.05 -1.71
CA ALA A 72 -1.40 -1.65 -0.88
C ALA A 72 -1.52 -0.12 -0.75
N THR A 73 -0.38 0.56 -0.58
CA THR A 73 -0.35 2.03 -0.51
C THR A 73 -0.81 2.67 -1.82
N ILE A 74 -0.37 2.14 -2.96
CA ILE A 74 -0.78 2.64 -4.29
C ILE A 74 -2.29 2.49 -4.47
N VAL A 75 -2.86 1.32 -4.12
CA VAL A 75 -4.32 1.10 -4.23
C VAL A 75 -5.10 2.13 -3.42
N VAL A 76 -4.70 2.37 -2.18
CA VAL A 76 -5.35 3.37 -1.31
C VAL A 76 -5.22 4.79 -1.88
N LEU A 77 -4.05 5.15 -2.42
CA LEU A 77 -3.84 6.47 -3.02
C LEU A 77 -4.67 6.67 -4.29
N LEU A 78 -4.77 5.65 -5.14
CA LEU A 78 -5.60 5.70 -6.35
C LEU A 78 -7.09 5.85 -6.01
N GLU A 79 -7.56 5.16 -4.97
CA GLU A 79 -8.94 5.28 -4.51
C GLU A 79 -9.23 6.68 -3.95
N LYS A 80 -8.29 7.24 -3.17
CA LYS A 80 -8.36 8.63 -2.70
C LYS A 80 -8.35 9.63 -3.85
N GLN A 81 -7.52 9.40 -4.87
CA GLN A 81 -7.49 10.28 -6.04
C GLN A 81 -8.84 10.25 -6.77
N LYS A 82 -9.40 9.05 -7.01
CA LYS A 82 -10.70 8.91 -7.68
C LYS A 82 -11.84 9.57 -6.91
N THR A 83 -11.85 9.43 -5.59
CA THR A 83 -12.85 10.11 -4.73
C THR A 83 -12.70 11.62 -4.79
N LEU A 84 -11.48 12.16 -4.74
CA LEU A 84 -11.22 13.59 -4.90
C LEU A 84 -11.65 14.10 -6.28
N GLU A 85 -11.28 13.41 -7.37
CA GLU A 85 -11.67 13.78 -8.74
C GLU A 85 -13.20 13.84 -8.88
N SER A 86 -13.91 12.83 -8.37
CA SER A 86 -15.38 12.82 -8.39
C SER A 86 -15.98 13.94 -7.55
N ALA A 87 -15.37 14.29 -6.40
CA ALA A 87 -15.82 15.38 -5.55
C ALA A 87 -15.60 16.74 -6.22
N TYR A 88 -14.46 16.93 -6.89
CA TYR A 88 -14.16 18.14 -7.66
C TYR A 88 -15.10 18.30 -8.85
N GLN A 89 -15.39 17.22 -9.58
CA GLN A 89 -16.37 17.25 -10.67
C GLN A 89 -17.76 17.62 -10.15
N ALA A 90 -18.23 16.97 -9.08
CA ALA A 90 -19.52 17.28 -8.47
C ALA A 90 -19.59 18.73 -7.95
N LEU A 91 -18.47 19.26 -7.42
CA LEU A 91 -18.38 20.66 -6.99
C LEU A 91 -18.41 21.60 -8.19
N ALA A 92 -17.65 21.32 -9.25
CA ALA A 92 -17.63 22.12 -10.48
C ALA A 92 -19.02 22.17 -11.13
N ASP A 93 -19.71 21.04 -11.23
CA ASP A 93 -21.08 20.95 -11.74
C ASP A 93 -22.05 21.78 -10.90
N ARG A 94 -21.89 21.82 -9.57
CA ARG A 94 -22.72 22.65 -8.69
C ARG A 94 -22.38 24.13 -8.78
N MET A 95 -21.11 24.48 -8.94
CA MET A 95 -20.68 25.87 -9.11
C MET A 95 -21.20 26.48 -10.42
N GLY A 96 -21.24 25.70 -11.50
CA GLY A 96 -21.76 26.15 -12.80
C GLY A 96 -23.29 26.20 -12.91
N LYS A 97 -24.03 25.53 -12.02
CA LYS A 97 -25.50 25.56 -12.03
C LYS A 97 -26.02 26.93 -11.59
N GLY A 98 -26.98 27.46 -12.35
CA GLY A 98 -27.75 28.64 -11.97
C GLY A 98 -28.62 28.33 -10.75
N LEU A 99 -28.40 29.05 -9.65
CA LEU A 99 -29.13 28.89 -8.39
C LEU A 99 -30.40 29.74 -8.32
N GLY A 100 -30.60 30.62 -9.30
CA GLY A 100 -31.78 31.47 -9.40
C GLY A 100 -31.41 32.92 -9.71
N ARG A 101 -32.26 33.85 -9.26
CA ARG A 101 -32.10 35.28 -9.47
C ARG A 101 -31.77 36.01 -8.17
N CYS A 102 -30.97 37.06 -8.25
CA CYS A 102 -30.66 37.91 -7.11
C CYS A 102 -31.93 38.64 -6.64
N PRO A 103 -32.27 38.64 -5.34
CA PRO A 103 -33.49 39.29 -4.83
C PRO A 103 -33.51 40.82 -4.96
N ALA A 104 -32.37 41.45 -5.24
CA ALA A 104 -32.25 42.90 -5.33
C ALA A 104 -32.16 43.46 -6.75
N CYS A 105 -31.66 42.68 -7.71
CA CYS A 105 -31.47 43.14 -9.09
C CYS A 105 -31.97 42.15 -10.14
N GLU A 106 -32.58 41.04 -9.71
CA GLU A 106 -33.09 39.93 -10.53
C GLU A 106 -32.09 39.28 -11.51
N GLY A 107 -30.82 39.65 -11.46
CA GLY A 107 -29.78 39.06 -12.29
C GLY A 107 -29.56 37.58 -11.98
N PRO A 108 -29.16 36.76 -12.97
CA PRO A 108 -28.86 35.35 -12.75
C PRO A 108 -27.67 35.20 -11.80
N VAL A 109 -27.78 34.24 -10.89
CA VAL A 109 -26.74 33.92 -9.89
C VAL A 109 -26.36 32.46 -10.05
N THR A 110 -25.07 32.17 -10.11
CA THR A 110 -24.52 30.82 -10.17
C THR A 110 -24.03 30.34 -8.81
N GLY A 111 -23.76 29.04 -8.67
CA GLY A 111 -23.13 28.49 -7.47
C GLY A 111 -21.75 29.07 -7.19
N GLN A 112 -21.00 29.42 -8.24
CA GLN A 112 -19.71 30.11 -8.12
C GLN A 112 -19.85 31.48 -7.46
N ASP A 113 -20.84 32.27 -7.88
CA ASP A 113 -21.09 33.60 -7.31
C ASP A 113 -21.43 33.50 -5.82
N LEU A 114 -22.20 32.48 -5.43
CA LEU A 114 -22.59 32.23 -4.05
C LEU A 114 -21.44 31.71 -3.17
N LEU A 115 -20.66 30.74 -3.65
CA LEU A 115 -19.63 30.04 -2.86
C LEU A 115 -18.28 30.76 -2.83
N VAL A 116 -17.89 31.41 -3.93
CA VAL A 116 -16.57 32.05 -4.05
C VAL A 116 -16.64 33.52 -3.70
N SER A 117 -17.58 34.26 -4.30
CA SER A 117 -17.66 35.72 -4.13
C SER A 117 -18.59 36.16 -3.01
N GLY A 118 -19.59 35.32 -2.68
CA GLY A 118 -20.65 35.63 -1.72
C GLY A 118 -21.51 36.84 -2.12
N ARG A 119 -21.39 37.34 -3.36
CA ARG A 119 -22.01 38.59 -3.84
C ARG A 119 -22.58 38.43 -5.24
N CYS A 120 -23.57 39.25 -5.58
CA CYS A 120 -24.15 39.24 -6.91
C CYS A 120 -23.11 39.67 -7.98
N PRO A 121 -23.01 38.96 -9.11
CA PRO A 121 -22.05 39.27 -10.18
C PRO A 121 -22.36 40.59 -10.92
N ASN A 122 -23.57 41.13 -10.75
CA ASN A 122 -23.92 42.42 -11.33
C ASN A 122 -23.20 43.56 -10.61
N ALA A 123 -22.31 44.26 -11.34
CA ALA A 123 -21.48 45.34 -10.84
C ALA A 123 -22.27 46.50 -10.18
N ALA A 124 -23.52 46.72 -10.59
CA ALA A 124 -24.38 47.75 -10.01
C ALA A 124 -25.05 47.34 -8.68
N CYS A 125 -25.13 46.04 -8.38
CA CYS A 125 -25.84 45.53 -7.19
C CYS A 125 -24.87 45.16 -6.06
N GLN A 126 -23.88 44.30 -6.34
CA GLN A 126 -22.89 43.75 -5.40
C GLN A 126 -23.40 43.30 -4.00
N LYS A 127 -24.71 43.12 -3.81
CA LYS A 127 -25.27 42.73 -2.51
C LYS A 127 -24.88 41.29 -2.17
N GLY A 128 -24.71 41.06 -0.86
CA GLY A 128 -24.39 39.74 -0.33
C GLY A 128 -25.50 38.74 -0.62
N LEU A 129 -25.11 37.55 -1.10
CA LEU A 129 -26.02 36.47 -1.46
C LEU A 129 -26.26 35.49 -0.30
N ALA A 130 -25.72 35.76 0.89
CA ALA A 130 -25.87 34.91 2.08
C ALA A 130 -27.35 34.67 2.46
N SER A 131 -28.26 35.58 2.08
CA SER A 131 -29.70 35.41 2.28
C SER A 131 -30.34 34.30 1.42
N LEU A 132 -29.63 33.79 0.41
CA LEU A 132 -30.07 32.61 -0.37
C LEU A 132 -29.65 31.29 0.30
N LEU A 133 -28.64 31.31 1.18
CA LEU A 133 -28.21 30.15 1.97
C LEU A 133 -29.12 29.95 3.19
N VAL A 134 -29.64 31.05 3.74
CA VAL A 134 -30.72 31.01 4.72
C VAL A 134 -32.02 30.86 3.94
N SER A 135 -32.41 29.62 3.66
CA SER A 135 -33.80 29.35 3.35
C SER A 135 -34.61 29.86 4.54
N GLN A 136 -35.23 31.04 4.43
CA GLN A 136 -36.32 31.36 5.35
C GLN A 136 -37.40 30.33 5.04
N PRO A 137 -37.73 29.40 5.96
CA PRO A 137 -38.87 28.55 5.75
C PRO A 137 -40.10 29.47 5.75
N LYS A 138 -40.55 29.89 4.58
CA LYS A 138 -41.90 30.41 4.42
C LYS A 138 -42.84 29.22 4.57
N GLY A 139 -43.11 28.85 5.83
CA GLY A 139 -44.21 27.95 6.17
C GLY A 139 -43.91 26.68 6.95
N LEU A 140 -42.70 26.45 7.50
CA LEU A 140 -42.56 25.37 8.49
C LEU A 140 -42.93 25.88 9.88
N ASP A 141 -44.05 25.37 10.38
CA ASP A 141 -44.50 25.58 11.74
C ASP A 141 -43.51 24.92 12.72
N GLU A 142 -43.33 25.52 13.90
CA GLU A 142 -42.27 25.19 14.87
C GLU A 142 -42.29 23.70 15.29
N ARG A 143 -43.47 23.07 15.20
CA ARG A 143 -43.69 21.63 15.42
C ARG A 143 -43.17 20.72 14.30
N GLU A 144 -43.25 21.14 13.04
CA GLU A 144 -42.73 20.37 11.91
C GLU A 144 -41.20 20.35 11.91
N LEU A 145 -40.58 21.46 12.32
CA LEU A 145 -39.13 21.54 12.50
C LEU A 145 -38.65 20.59 13.61
N LEU A 146 -39.37 20.50 14.74
CA LEU A 146 -39.06 19.57 15.83
C LEU A 146 -39.22 18.11 15.40
N LEU A 147 -40.21 17.78 14.58
CA LEU A 147 -40.38 16.44 14.01
C LEU A 147 -39.24 16.07 13.07
N LEU A 148 -38.77 17.01 12.25
CA LEU A 148 -37.68 16.79 11.30
C LEU A 148 -36.34 16.61 12.02
N ILE A 149 -36.08 17.40 13.07
CA ILE A 149 -34.89 17.23 13.93
C ILE A 149 -34.95 15.89 14.67
N GLY A 150 -36.11 15.49 15.18
CA GLY A 150 -36.31 14.18 15.82
C GLY A 150 -36.04 13.01 14.86
N ALA A 151 -36.53 13.10 13.62
CA ALA A 151 -36.32 12.09 12.59
C ALA A 151 -34.84 11.98 12.18
N LEU A 152 -34.15 13.11 12.01
CA LEU A 152 -32.71 13.15 11.71
C LEU A 152 -31.86 12.58 12.85
N GLY A 153 -32.20 12.88 14.10
CA GLY A 153 -31.53 12.31 15.27
C GLY A 153 -31.63 10.79 15.36
N LEU A 154 -32.78 10.24 14.96
CA LEU A 154 -33.04 8.79 14.97
C LEU A 154 -32.24 8.07 13.86
N VAL A 155 -32.15 8.65 12.67
CA VAL A 155 -31.35 8.10 11.55
C VAL A 155 -29.85 8.14 11.87
N LEU A 156 -29.35 9.23 12.44
CA LEU A 156 -27.95 9.34 12.87
C LEU A 156 -27.61 8.37 14.01
N GLY A 157 -28.55 8.13 14.94
CA GLY A 157 -28.38 7.15 16.02
C GLY A 157 -28.23 5.71 15.50
N ILE A 158 -29.03 5.33 14.49
CA ILE A 158 -28.96 3.99 13.89
C ILE A 158 -27.66 3.83 13.08
N ALA A 159 -27.26 4.84 12.31
CA ALA A 159 -26.02 4.81 11.53
C ALA A 159 -24.77 4.68 12.42
N LEU A 160 -24.71 5.43 13.54
CA LEU A 160 -23.60 5.35 14.49
C LEU A 160 -23.55 4.01 15.24
N MET A 161 -24.71 3.39 15.51
CA MET A 161 -24.75 2.06 16.11
C MET A 161 -24.22 0.97 15.15
N GLN A 162 -24.45 1.09 13.85
CA GLN A 162 -23.91 0.14 12.88
C GLN A 162 -22.40 0.25 12.73
N THR A 163 -21.83 1.46 12.78
CA THR A 163 -20.38 1.68 12.66
C THR A 163 -19.54 1.20 13.86
N LYS A 164 -20.18 0.83 14.98
CA LYS A 164 -19.49 0.39 16.21
C LYS A 164 -19.47 -1.15 16.38
N ASN A 165 -20.15 -1.88 15.48
CA ASN A 165 -20.30 -3.33 15.54
C ASN A 165 -19.49 -4.08 14.46
N GLU A 166 -18.61 -3.39 13.73
CA GLU A 166 -17.52 -3.99 12.93
C GLU A 166 -16.17 -3.66 13.58
#